data_AF-A0A292ZCZ0-F1
#
_entry.id   AF-A0A292ZCZ0-F1
#
_cell.length_a   1.000
_cell.length_b   1.000
_cell.length_c   1.000
_cell.angle_alpha   90.00
_cell.angle_beta   90.00
_cell.angle_gamma   90.00
#
_symmetry.space_group_name_H-M   'P 1'
#
loop_
_entity.id
_entity.type
_entity.pdbx_description
1 polymer ?
#
loop_
_entity_poly.entity_id
_entity_poly.type
_entity_poly.pdbx_seq_one_letter_code
_entity_poly.pdbx_strand_id
1 'polypeptide(L)'
;MVVQAGNEYRLGSLQEYCNAAKGYRVNLSYAPGSMRGAVVSVGEDHVVLDGSGNATISVAQGPGIRERDLRATPGSAGFDTDRLDFIIETL
;
A
#
# COMPACT_ATOMS: atom_id res chain seq x y z
N MET A 1 -7.62 -3.10 -15.70
CA MET A 1 -8.43 -1.90 -16.02
C MET A 1 -8.64 -1.17 -14.71
N VAL A 2 -8.03 0.00 -14.52
CA VAL A 2 -8.27 0.83 -13.34
C VAL A 2 -9.63 1.48 -13.51
N VAL A 3 -10.57 1.21 -12.59
CA VAL A 3 -11.89 1.85 -12.58
C VAL A 3 -11.81 3.06 -11.66
N GLN A 4 -12.17 4.23 -12.17
CA GLN A 4 -12.18 5.48 -11.42
C GLN A 4 -13.56 5.69 -10.79
N ALA A 5 -13.62 5.82 -9.47
CA ALA A 5 -14.83 6.17 -8.73
C ALA A 5 -14.50 7.38 -7.84
N GLY A 6 -14.73 8.60 -8.36
CA GLY A 6 -14.14 9.81 -7.77
C GLY A 6 -12.63 9.93 -8.03
N ASN A 7 -11.91 10.74 -7.25
CA ASN A 7 -10.44 10.85 -7.34
C ASN A 7 -9.71 9.60 -6.79
N GLU A 8 -10.33 8.42 -6.84
CA GLU A 8 -9.76 7.15 -6.37
C GLU A 8 -9.61 6.17 -7.54
N TYR A 9 -8.48 5.49 -7.57
CA TYR A 9 -8.11 4.45 -8.50
C TYR A 9 -8.12 3.09 -7.81
N ARG A 10 -8.91 2.14 -8.32
CA ARG A 10 -8.80 0.73 -7.91
C ARG A 10 -7.66 0.05 -8.64
N LEU A 11 -6.65 -0.41 -7.89
CA LEU A 11 -5.44 -1.01 -8.45
C LEU A 11 -5.48 -2.55 -8.48
N GLY A 12 -6.40 -3.17 -7.72
CA GLY A 12 -6.58 -4.62 -7.70
C GLY A 12 -6.78 -5.14 -6.27
N SER A 13 -6.20 -6.29 -5.97
CA SER A 13 -6.11 -6.84 -4.60
C SER A 13 -4.66 -7.15 -4.24
N LEU A 14 -4.32 -6.95 -2.96
CA LEU A 14 -3.07 -7.39 -2.36
C LEU A 14 -3.31 -8.73 -1.66
N GLN A 15 -2.56 -9.75 -2.04
CA GLN A 15 -2.60 -11.06 -1.41
C GLN A 15 -1.40 -11.21 -0.46
N GLU A 16 -1.69 -11.50 0.80
CA GLU A 16 -0.72 -11.66 1.87
C GLU A 16 -0.72 -13.09 2.38
N TYR A 17 0.47 -13.70 2.41
CA TYR A 17 0.69 -15.04 2.94
C TYR A 17 1.93 -15.02 3.83
N CYS A 18 1.75 -15.09 5.13
CA CYS A 18 2.86 -15.13 6.08
C CYS A 18 2.57 -16.12 7.23
N ASN A 19 3.53 -16.98 7.53
CA ASN A 19 3.47 -17.97 8.61
C ASN A 19 4.35 -17.60 9.81
N ALA A 20 4.86 -16.36 9.88
CA ALA A 20 5.71 -15.92 10.98
C ALA A 20 4.92 -15.81 12.29
N ALA A 21 5.36 -16.55 13.32
CA ALA A 21 4.68 -16.60 14.61
C ALA A 21 4.64 -15.23 15.33
N LYS A 22 5.69 -14.43 15.19
CA LYS A 22 5.76 -13.07 15.75
C LYS A 22 4.98 -12.03 14.94
N GLY A 23 4.51 -12.39 13.76
CA GLY A 23 3.85 -11.46 12.85
C GLY A 23 4.74 -10.91 11.76
N TYR A 24 4.18 -9.95 11.03
CA TYR A 24 4.81 -9.33 9.88
C TYR A 24 4.35 -7.89 9.72
N ARG A 25 5.13 -7.10 8.98
CA ARG A 25 4.73 -5.80 8.44
C ARG A 25 4.63 -5.86 6.92
N VAL A 26 3.72 -5.07 6.38
CA VAL A 26 3.61 -4.82 4.94
C VAL A 26 4.18 -3.44 4.69
N ASN A 27 5.29 -3.39 3.95
CA ASN A 27 5.91 -2.14 3.51
C ASN A 27 5.57 -1.89 2.05
N LEU A 28 5.40 -0.61 1.71
CA LEU A 28 5.27 -0.10 0.36
C LEU A 28 6.55 0.66 0.01
N SER A 29 7.10 0.39 -1.18
CA SER A 29 8.14 1.20 -1.81
C SER A 29 7.62 1.80 -3.12
N TYR A 30 8.02 3.04 -3.40
CA TYR A 30 7.61 3.83 -4.56
C TYR A 30 8.71 4.81 -4.94
N ALA A 31 8.59 5.48 -6.09
CA ALA A 31 9.60 6.46 -6.52
C ALA A 31 9.71 7.63 -5.51
N PRO A 32 10.90 7.95 -4.97
CA PRO A 32 11.06 9.09 -4.07
C PRO A 32 10.66 10.41 -4.74
N GLY A 33 10.07 11.32 -3.96
CA GLY A 33 9.56 12.61 -4.42
C GLY A 33 8.22 12.55 -5.15
N SER A 34 7.79 11.38 -5.61
CA SER A 34 6.47 11.21 -6.22
C SER A 34 5.39 10.93 -5.20
N MET A 35 4.13 11.04 -5.64
CA MET A 35 2.93 10.66 -4.88
C MET A 35 2.82 11.33 -3.50
N ARG A 36 3.52 12.45 -3.26
CA ARG A 36 3.43 13.17 -1.98
C ARG A 36 1.98 13.62 -1.75
N GLY A 37 1.45 13.26 -0.59
CA GLY A 37 0.06 13.49 -0.20
C GLY A 37 -0.94 12.51 -0.82
N ALA A 38 -0.50 11.55 -1.64
CA ALA A 38 -1.37 10.48 -2.10
C ALA A 38 -1.70 9.54 -0.93
N VAL A 39 -2.89 8.96 -0.98
CA VAL A 39 -3.36 7.96 -0.02
C VAL A 39 -3.34 6.60 -0.68
N VAL A 40 -2.65 5.64 -0.09
CA VAL A 40 -2.72 4.24 -0.48
C VAL A 40 -3.54 3.49 0.56
N SER A 41 -4.57 2.80 0.10
CA SER A 41 -5.52 2.05 0.93
C SER A 41 -5.43 0.56 0.60
N VAL A 42 -5.27 -0.27 1.63
CA VAL A 42 -5.20 -1.73 1.52
C VAL A 42 -6.22 -2.34 2.49
N GLY A 43 -7.41 -2.65 1.98
CA GLY A 43 -8.56 -3.00 2.81
C GLY A 43 -9.03 -1.81 3.64
N GLU A 44 -8.89 -1.92 4.96
CA GLU A 44 -9.21 -0.88 5.95
C GLU A 44 -7.99 -0.03 6.34
N ASP A 45 -6.77 -0.53 6.10
CA ASP A 45 -5.53 0.20 6.38
C ASP A 45 -5.30 1.27 5.30
N HIS A 46 -4.84 2.44 5.72
CA HIS A 46 -4.51 3.53 4.81
C HIS A 46 -3.25 4.27 5.27
N VAL A 47 -2.46 4.74 4.31
CA VAL A 47 -1.28 5.54 4.58
C VAL A 47 -1.24 6.76 3.65
N VAL A 48 -0.87 7.91 4.20
CA VAL A 48 -0.56 9.11 3.42
C VAL A 48 0.92 9.11 3.11
N LEU A 49 1.28 9.18 1.84
CA LEU A 49 2.67 9.15 1.41
C LEU A 49 3.32 10.53 1.59
N ASP A 50 4.50 10.55 2.19
CA ASP A 50 5.27 11.78 2.44
C ASP A 50 6.23 12.14 1.27
N GLY A 51 6.41 11.23 0.33
CA GLY A 51 7.35 11.36 -0.78
C GLY A 51 8.77 10.89 -0.44
N SER A 52 8.97 10.15 0.64
CA SER A 52 10.26 9.54 1.00
C SER A 52 10.64 8.36 0.09
N GLY A 53 9.66 7.74 -0.56
CA GLY A 53 9.81 6.52 -1.36
C GLY A 53 9.52 5.23 -0.59
N ASN A 54 9.20 5.31 0.70
CA ASN A 54 8.74 4.16 1.47
C ASN A 54 7.62 4.53 2.45
N ALA A 55 6.84 3.52 2.86
CA ALA A 55 5.80 3.64 3.88
C ALA A 55 5.48 2.26 4.47
N THR A 56 5.09 2.19 5.74
CA THR A 56 4.49 0.97 6.31
C THR A 56 2.98 1.06 6.19
N ILE A 57 2.37 0.06 5.55
CA ILE A 57 0.93 -0.04 5.35
C ILE A 57 0.26 -0.59 6.61
N SER A 58 0.77 -1.70 7.12
CA SER A 58 0.15 -2.41 8.24
C SER A 58 1.15 -3.28 8.98
N VAL A 59 0.79 -3.64 10.21
CA VAL A 59 1.53 -4.59 11.05
C VAL A 59 0.53 -5.60 11.60
N ALA A 60 0.77 -6.89 11.36
CA ALA A 60 -0.02 -7.98 11.89
C ALA A 60 0.72 -8.67 13.04
N GLN A 61 0.02 -8.95 14.14
CA GLN A 61 0.55 -9.68 15.30
C GLN A 61 0.25 -11.18 15.13
N GLY A 62 1.12 -11.90 14.43
CA GLY A 62 1.00 -13.33 14.15
C GLY A 62 0.84 -13.68 12.65
N PRO A 63 0.74 -14.99 12.34
CA PRO A 63 0.59 -15.47 10.97
C PRO A 63 -0.75 -15.01 10.36
N GLY A 64 -0.80 -14.90 9.04
CA GLY A 64 -2.01 -14.48 8.34
C GLY A 64 -2.03 -14.84 6.87
N ILE A 65 -3.24 -15.14 6.40
CA ILE A 65 -3.61 -15.24 4.98
C ILE A 65 -4.73 -14.24 4.74
N ARG A 66 -4.50 -13.24 3.88
CA ARG A 66 -5.45 -12.16 3.64
C ARG A 66 -5.46 -11.77 2.17
N GLU A 67 -6.62 -11.43 1.66
CA GLU A 67 -6.76 -10.73 0.38
C GLU A 67 -7.49 -9.42 0.65
N ARG A 68 -6.91 -8.31 0.20
CA ARG A 68 -7.39 -6.96 0.54
C ARG A 68 -7.46 -6.10 -0.71
N ASP A 69 -8.56 -5.37 -0.89
CA ASP A 69 -8.69 -4.43 -2.01
C ASP A 69 -7.60 -3.34 -1.91
N LEU A 70 -6.88 -3.13 -3.02
CA LEU A 70 -5.86 -2.11 -3.16
C LEU A 70 -6.42 -0.91 -3.94
N ARG A 71 -6.39 0.26 -3.32
CA ARG A 71 -6.87 1.51 -3.89
C ARG A 71 -5.87 2.63 -3.66
N ALA A 72 -5.92 3.64 -4.51
CA ALA A 72 -5.08 4.82 -4.41
C ALA A 72 -5.86 6.10 -4.71
N THR A 73 -5.68 7.12 -3.87
CA THR A 73 -6.19 8.47 -4.10
C THR A 73 -5.01 9.41 -4.35
N PRO A 74 -4.89 10.06 -5.52
CA PRO A 74 -3.80 11.00 -5.79
C PRO A 74 -3.82 12.18 -4.82
N GLY A 75 -2.63 12.64 -4.45
CA GLY A 75 -2.42 13.90 -3.72
C GLY A 75 -2.33 15.10 -4.66
N SER A 76 -1.96 16.26 -4.11
CA SER A 76 -1.71 17.47 -4.92
C SER A 76 -0.53 17.32 -5.88
N ALA A 77 0.42 16.42 -5.58
CA ALA A 77 1.52 16.07 -6.48
C ALA A 77 1.12 15.05 -7.56
N GLY A 78 -0.14 14.61 -7.59
CA GLY A 78 -0.64 13.62 -8.53
C GLY A 78 -0.27 12.18 -8.15
N PHE A 79 -0.26 11.32 -9.17
CA PHE A 79 0.04 9.89 -9.07
C PHE A 79 1.14 9.54 -10.09
N ASP A 80 2.36 10.01 -9.82
CA ASP A 80 3.50 9.96 -10.74
C ASP A 80 4.51 8.88 -10.32
N THR A 81 4.07 7.62 -10.32
CA THR A 81 4.96 6.47 -10.14
C THR A 81 4.66 5.45 -11.23
N ASP A 82 5.69 4.79 -11.74
CA ASP A 82 5.55 3.67 -12.67
C ASP A 82 5.35 2.33 -11.93
N ARG A 83 5.77 2.26 -10.66
CA ARG A 83 5.68 1.06 -9.83
C ARG A 83 5.33 1.35 -8.37
N LEU A 84 4.63 0.39 -7.77
CA LEU A 84 4.43 0.23 -6.33
C LEU A 84 4.88 -1.17 -5.94
N ASP A 85 5.84 -1.28 -5.03
CA ASP A 85 6.36 -2.56 -4.56
C ASP A 85 5.90 -2.82 -3.13
N PHE A 86 5.18 -3.91 -2.90
CA PHE A 86 4.71 -4.33 -1.58
C PHE A 86 5.55 -5.50 -1.07
N ILE A 87 6.12 -5.36 0.14
CA ILE A 87 7.02 -6.35 0.73
C ILE A 87 6.47 -6.77 2.10
N ILE A 88 6.40 -8.08 2.33
CA ILE A 88 6.11 -8.68 3.64
C ILE A 88 7.43 -8.93 4.35
N GLU A 89 7.61 -8.34 5.53
CA GLU A 89 8.79 -8.54 6.38
C GLU A 89 8.38 -9.10 7.73
N THR A 90 9.06 -10.14 8.19
CA THR A 90 8.81 -10.75 9.50
C THR A 90 9.24 -9.82 10.64
N LEU A 91 8.51 -9.87 11.76
CA LEU A 91 8.85 -9.14 13.01
C LEU A 91 9.85 -9.90 13.90
#